data_AF-A0ABD5V0E3-F1
#
_entry.id   AF-A0ABD5V0E3-F1
#
_cell.length_a   1.000
_cell.length_b   1.000
_cell.length_c   1.000
_cell.angle_alpha   90.00
_cell.angle_beta   90.00
_cell.angle_gamma   90.00
#
_symmetry.space_group_name_H-M   'P 1'
#
loop_
_entity.id
_entity.type
_entity.pdbx_description
1 polymer ?
#
loop_
_entity_poly.entity_id
_entity_poly.type
_entity_poly.pdbx_seq_one_letter_code
_entity_poly.pdbx_strand_id
1 'polypeptide(L)'
;MDRRTFLATAGATLGITSGVATATPSTRPPVRMYSPASQLDAGGAPLTDDSVVALWAEPTAYNVDVGRSEPVRYDGRIPLVSVDGRVAGIGSMLAADPAKQGGHATYADANGRALLSLWDALIDGDRVRWDGSHEQYWSLDAFERFRGLAEDEGYGVEPADAIDGATLADADGLVITTPPRAFDPVELDALAAFVDRGGALFLHDQANFRGLDETDNLNAIAERLELAFRFNADEVNDDEANAGAPFEVLTADYDPELFARVSPR
;
A
#
# COMPACT_ATOMS: atom_id res chain seq x y z
N MET A 1 -31.23 62.55 38.98
CA MET A 1 -30.86 61.44 38.07
C MET A 1 -31.92 61.36 37.01
N ASP A 2 -31.52 61.31 35.73
CA ASP A 2 -32.12 60.52 34.65
C ASP A 2 -31.87 61.18 33.28
N ARG A 3 -31.09 60.50 32.43
CA ARG A 3 -31.04 60.68 30.98
C ARG A 3 -30.60 59.35 30.33
N ARG A 4 -31.60 58.57 29.94
CA ARG A 4 -31.87 58.11 28.55
C ARG A 4 -30.80 57.28 27.79
N THR A 5 -31.26 56.08 27.43
CA THR A 5 -31.16 55.40 26.11
C THR A 5 -29.96 54.48 25.88
N PHE A 6 -30.21 53.19 25.64
CA PHE A 6 -30.00 52.56 24.32
C PHE A 6 -30.72 51.21 24.18
N LEU A 7 -31.14 50.96 22.93
CA LEU A 7 -31.92 49.86 22.38
C LEU A 7 -31.08 48.60 22.09
N ALA A 8 -31.81 47.52 21.81
CA ALA A 8 -31.48 46.34 20.99
C ALA A 8 -30.80 45.17 21.71
N THR A 9 -31.61 44.20 22.12
CA THR A 9 -31.18 42.81 22.32
C THR A 9 -31.83 41.95 21.24
N ALA A 10 -31.03 41.60 20.23
CA ALA A 10 -31.37 40.53 19.30
C ALA A 10 -31.27 39.19 20.04
N GLY A 11 -32.29 38.35 19.90
CA GLY A 11 -32.31 37.00 20.48
C GLY A 11 -31.26 36.12 19.83
N ALA A 12 -30.35 35.58 20.63
CA ALA A 12 -29.46 34.50 20.23
C ALA A 12 -30.21 33.18 20.37
N THR A 13 -30.71 32.63 19.26
CA THR A 13 -31.06 31.22 19.15
C THR A 13 -29.79 30.42 18.96
N LEU A 14 -29.36 29.71 20.01
CA LEU A 14 -28.35 28.65 19.93
C LEU A 14 -28.95 27.46 19.17
N GLY A 15 -28.74 27.43 17.86
CA GLY A 15 -28.96 26.24 17.04
C GLY A 15 -27.78 25.30 17.20
N ILE A 16 -27.97 24.20 17.93
CA ILE A 16 -27.03 23.08 17.95
C ILE A 16 -27.21 22.36 16.62
N THR A 17 -26.34 22.65 15.63
CA THR A 17 -26.24 21.81 14.44
C THR A 17 -25.44 20.58 14.84
N SER A 18 -26.12 19.50 15.18
CA SER A 18 -25.53 18.16 15.13
C SER A 18 -25.27 17.84 13.66
N GLY A 19 -24.15 18.33 13.15
CA GLY A 19 -23.63 17.91 11.86
C GLY A 19 -23.12 16.50 12.01
N VAL A 20 -23.99 15.52 11.79
CA VAL A 20 -23.52 14.22 11.33
C VAL A 20 -22.91 14.51 9.97
N ALA A 21 -21.58 14.55 9.91
CA ALA A 21 -20.86 14.52 8.66
C ALA A 21 -21.19 13.16 8.03
N THR A 22 -22.27 13.09 7.27
CA THR A 22 -22.46 12.01 6.31
C THR A 22 -21.37 12.23 5.27
N ALA A 23 -20.27 11.49 5.40
CA ALA A 23 -19.31 11.37 4.31
C ALA A 23 -20.11 10.98 3.08
N THR A 24 -20.00 11.79 2.01
CA THR A 24 -20.54 11.42 0.72
C THR A 24 -19.96 10.03 0.39
N PRO A 25 -20.77 9.03 0.01
CA PRO A 25 -20.24 7.74 -0.40
C PRO A 25 -19.17 7.98 -1.46
N SER A 26 -17.97 7.46 -1.24
CA SER A 26 -16.93 7.51 -2.26
C SER A 26 -17.49 6.90 -3.53
N THR A 27 -17.50 7.67 -4.62
CA THR A 27 -17.86 7.14 -5.95
C THR A 27 -16.71 6.34 -6.57
N ARG A 28 -15.59 6.22 -5.86
CA ARG A 28 -14.39 5.54 -6.32
C ARG A 28 -14.53 4.04 -6.06
N PRO A 29 -14.11 3.16 -7.00
CA PRO A 29 -14.14 1.74 -6.76
C PRO A 29 -13.25 1.40 -5.56
N PRO A 30 -13.72 0.56 -4.63
CA PRO A 30 -12.89 0.17 -3.49
C PRO A 30 -11.74 -0.71 -3.95
N VAL A 31 -10.61 -0.58 -3.25
CA VAL A 31 -9.47 -1.49 -3.32
C VAL A 31 -9.67 -2.58 -2.28
N ARG A 32 -9.49 -3.84 -2.68
CA ARG A 32 -9.48 -4.99 -1.76
C ARG A 32 -8.06 -5.32 -1.36
N MET A 33 -7.79 -5.29 -0.07
CA MET A 33 -6.52 -5.70 0.52
C MET A 33 -6.73 -7.06 1.21
N TYR A 34 -6.07 -8.11 0.72
CA TYR A 34 -6.18 -9.46 1.27
C TYR A 34 -5.09 -9.70 2.31
N SER A 35 -5.49 -10.04 3.54
CA SER A 35 -4.64 -10.19 4.72
C SER A 35 -3.57 -9.08 4.81
N PRO A 36 -3.99 -7.81 4.89
CA PRO A 36 -3.04 -6.71 4.85
C PRO A 36 -2.22 -6.56 6.13
N ALA A 37 -0.94 -6.22 5.99
CA ALA A 37 -0.12 -5.65 7.04
C ALA A 37 -0.19 -4.11 6.99
N SER A 38 -0.19 -3.45 8.14
CA SER A 38 -0.08 -1.99 8.22
C SER A 38 1.35 -1.50 8.01
N GLN A 39 1.51 -0.21 7.76
CA GLN A 39 2.82 0.43 7.64
C GLN A 39 3.21 1.09 8.98
N LEU A 40 4.49 1.39 9.18
CA LEU A 40 5.07 2.13 10.31
C LEU A 40 5.94 3.26 9.77
N ASP A 41 6.33 4.20 10.62
CA ASP A 41 7.31 5.20 10.26
C ASP A 41 8.72 4.59 10.18
N ALA A 42 9.69 5.37 9.68
CA ALA A 42 11.09 4.95 9.57
C ALA A 42 11.71 4.50 10.90
N GLY A 43 11.17 4.95 12.05
CA GLY A 43 11.60 4.58 13.39
C GLY A 43 10.88 3.36 13.98
N GLY A 44 9.93 2.77 13.25
CA GLY A 44 9.11 1.65 13.72
C GLY A 44 7.97 2.06 14.67
N ALA A 45 7.59 3.34 14.71
CA ALA A 45 6.44 3.85 15.44
C ALA A 45 5.23 4.05 14.51
N PRO A 46 4.03 4.37 15.02
CA PRO A 46 2.87 4.64 14.17
C PRO A 46 3.13 5.75 13.14
N LEU A 47 3.00 5.41 11.85
CA LEU A 47 3.06 6.34 10.74
C LEU A 47 1.81 7.21 10.71
N THR A 48 2.01 8.49 10.99
CA THR A 48 0.94 9.50 11.04
C THR A 48 1.16 10.66 10.07
N ASP A 49 2.25 10.59 9.28
CA ASP A 49 2.53 11.57 8.24
C ASP A 49 1.73 11.26 6.99
N ASP A 50 0.63 12.01 6.80
CA ASP A 50 -0.25 11.90 5.64
C ASP A 50 0.48 12.11 4.29
N SER A 51 1.65 12.77 4.27
CA SER A 51 2.39 13.00 3.02
C SER A 51 3.11 11.74 2.49
N VAL A 52 3.26 10.71 3.32
CA VAL A 52 3.87 9.43 2.97
C VAL A 52 2.81 8.38 2.64
N VAL A 53 1.58 8.51 3.16
CA VAL A 53 0.56 7.47 3.05
C VAL A 53 -0.34 7.69 1.85
N ALA A 54 -0.34 6.71 0.93
CA ALA A 54 -1.13 6.74 -0.30
C ALA A 54 -2.49 6.04 -0.17
N LEU A 55 -2.66 5.12 0.79
CA LEU A 55 -3.92 4.40 1.01
C LEU A 55 -4.08 4.04 2.49
N TRP A 56 -5.26 4.35 3.03
CA TRP A 56 -5.65 4.10 4.40
C TRP A 56 -6.72 3.01 4.46
N ALA A 57 -6.77 2.28 5.58
CA ALA A 57 -7.94 1.49 5.92
C ALA A 57 -9.13 2.39 6.28
N GLU A 58 -10.35 1.86 6.18
CA GLU A 58 -11.53 2.56 6.67
C GLU A 58 -11.50 2.70 8.21
N PRO A 59 -12.20 3.68 8.82
CA PRO A 59 -12.13 3.94 10.26
C PRO A 59 -12.59 2.79 11.17
N THR A 60 -13.26 1.79 10.61
CA THR A 60 -13.74 0.57 11.27
C THR A 60 -12.68 -0.52 11.39
N ALA A 61 -11.56 -0.39 10.66
CA ALA A 61 -10.48 -1.35 10.67
C ALA A 61 -9.68 -1.32 11.98
N TYR A 62 -9.04 -2.44 12.30
CA TYR A 62 -8.23 -2.61 13.51
C TYR A 62 -7.08 -3.60 13.30
N ASN A 63 -5.97 -3.39 14.01
CA ASN A 63 -4.84 -4.32 14.00
C ASN A 63 -5.12 -5.56 14.85
N VAL A 64 -4.71 -6.72 14.35
CA VAL A 64 -4.75 -8.02 15.03
C VAL A 64 -3.32 -8.53 15.14
N ASP A 65 -3.01 -9.09 16.30
CA ASP A 65 -1.76 -9.83 16.50
C ASP A 65 -1.97 -11.27 16.00
N VAL A 66 -1.29 -11.60 14.90
CA VAL A 66 -1.29 -12.93 14.30
C VAL A 66 0.12 -13.53 14.17
N GLY A 67 1.11 -12.85 14.76
CA GLY A 67 2.54 -13.10 14.61
C GLY A 67 3.21 -13.63 15.87
N ARG A 68 4.55 -13.58 15.87
CA ARG A 68 5.38 -13.92 17.04
C ARG A 68 5.90 -12.70 17.80
N SER A 69 6.02 -11.56 17.11
CA SER A 69 6.34 -10.26 17.68
C SER A 69 5.05 -9.51 18.00
N GLU A 70 5.06 -8.72 19.09
CA GLU A 70 3.93 -7.83 19.39
C GLU A 70 3.89 -6.73 18.32
N PRO A 71 2.81 -6.61 17.55
CA PRO A 71 2.70 -5.57 16.54
C PRO A 71 2.51 -4.19 17.18
N VAL A 72 2.90 -3.15 16.44
CA VAL A 72 2.46 -1.79 16.77
C VAL A 72 0.97 -1.68 16.44
N ARG A 73 0.17 -1.12 17.35
CA ARG A 73 -1.26 -0.91 17.14
C ARG A 73 -1.55 0.57 16.92
N TYR A 74 -2.52 0.83 16.06
CA TYR A 74 -3.03 2.15 15.78
C TYR A 74 -4.32 2.41 16.57
N ASP A 75 -4.35 3.55 17.26
CA ASP A 75 -5.57 4.10 17.88
C ASP A 75 -6.35 5.03 16.90
N GLY A 76 -5.86 5.16 15.66
CA GLY A 76 -6.37 6.07 14.63
C GLY A 76 -6.39 5.42 13.24
N ARG A 77 -6.19 6.22 12.19
CA ARG A 77 -6.16 5.71 10.81
C ARG A 77 -4.99 4.73 10.63
N ILE A 78 -5.23 3.64 9.90
CA ILE A 78 -4.26 2.58 9.67
C ILE A 78 -3.72 2.69 8.23
N PRO A 79 -2.42 2.95 8.03
CA PRO A 79 -1.84 3.07 6.70
C PRO A 79 -1.62 1.67 6.10
N LEU A 80 -2.07 1.46 4.87
CA LEU A 80 -1.94 0.17 4.16
C LEU A 80 -1.04 0.27 2.91
N VAL A 81 -0.91 1.46 2.32
CA VAL A 81 0.08 1.73 1.26
C VAL A 81 0.80 3.04 1.55
N SER A 82 2.13 3.03 1.46
CA SER A 82 2.99 4.20 1.60
C SER A 82 3.83 4.40 0.35
N VAL A 83 4.18 5.66 0.05
CA VAL A 83 5.05 6.03 -1.06
C VAL A 83 6.11 7.00 -0.54
N ASP A 84 7.37 6.70 -0.83
CA ASP A 84 8.50 7.60 -0.62
C ASP A 84 9.34 7.69 -1.90
N GLY A 85 9.33 8.86 -2.53
CA GLY A 85 9.92 9.06 -3.85
C GLY A 85 9.32 8.12 -4.89
N ARG A 86 10.13 7.16 -5.37
CA ARG A 86 9.73 6.15 -6.37
C ARG A 86 9.54 4.75 -5.77
N VAL A 87 9.48 4.65 -4.45
CA VAL A 87 9.31 3.37 -3.74
C VAL A 87 7.92 3.33 -3.11
N ALA A 88 7.15 2.30 -3.44
CA ALA A 88 5.85 2.02 -2.85
C ALA A 88 5.92 0.79 -1.93
N GLY A 89 5.49 0.95 -0.67
CA GLY A 89 5.24 -0.14 0.25
C GLY A 89 3.75 -0.48 0.28
N ILE A 90 3.42 -1.73 -0.03
CA ILE A 90 2.04 -2.20 -0.19
C ILE A 90 1.82 -3.33 0.81
N GLY A 91 0.92 -3.13 1.77
CA GLY A 91 0.67 -4.11 2.83
C GLY A 91 -0.04 -5.39 2.38
N SER A 92 -0.24 -5.64 1.09
CA SER A 92 -0.91 -6.83 0.58
C SER A 92 -0.31 -7.24 -0.77
N MET A 93 -0.53 -8.50 -1.16
CA MET A 93 -0.31 -9.00 -2.52
C MET A 93 -1.35 -8.43 -3.49
N LEU A 94 -1.39 -7.11 -3.62
CA LEU A 94 -2.36 -6.40 -4.43
C LEU A 94 -2.30 -6.91 -5.88
N ALA A 95 -3.47 -7.21 -6.43
CA ALA A 95 -3.66 -7.76 -7.78
C ALA A 95 -3.09 -9.18 -8.02
N ALA A 96 -2.75 -9.94 -6.96
CA ALA A 96 -2.53 -11.37 -7.10
C ALA A 96 -3.79 -12.07 -7.61
N ASP A 97 -3.60 -13.19 -8.30
CA ASP A 97 -4.68 -13.93 -8.90
C ASP A 97 -5.68 -14.40 -7.82
N PRO A 98 -6.99 -14.24 -8.03
CA PRO A 98 -8.00 -14.57 -7.02
C PRO A 98 -7.88 -15.99 -6.49
N ALA A 99 -7.49 -16.95 -7.32
CA ALA A 99 -7.28 -18.34 -6.93
C ALA A 99 -6.21 -18.53 -5.84
N LYS A 100 -5.25 -17.60 -5.73
CA LYS A 100 -4.23 -17.57 -4.68
C LYS A 100 -4.70 -16.83 -3.41
N GLN A 101 -5.79 -16.07 -3.50
CA GLN A 101 -6.34 -15.22 -2.43
C GLN A 101 -7.78 -15.58 -2.05
N GLY A 102 -8.06 -16.87 -1.83
CA GLY A 102 -9.38 -17.33 -1.37
C GLY A 102 -10.46 -17.45 -2.45
N GLY A 103 -10.17 -17.08 -3.70
CA GLY A 103 -11.03 -17.29 -4.87
C GLY A 103 -11.98 -16.13 -5.21
N HIS A 104 -11.98 -15.04 -4.43
CA HIS A 104 -12.87 -13.90 -4.67
C HIS A 104 -12.38 -12.99 -5.80
N ALA A 105 -13.01 -13.11 -6.98
CA ALA A 105 -12.61 -12.36 -8.18
C ALA A 105 -13.28 -10.98 -8.33
N THR A 106 -14.26 -10.63 -7.48
CA THR A 106 -15.08 -9.42 -7.61
C THR A 106 -14.27 -8.13 -7.76
N TYR A 107 -13.14 -8.04 -7.05
CA TYR A 107 -12.30 -6.84 -7.00
C TYR A 107 -11.01 -6.97 -7.81
N ALA A 108 -10.80 -8.08 -8.52
CA ALA A 108 -9.54 -8.37 -9.22
C ALA A 108 -9.20 -7.30 -10.26
N ASP A 109 -10.19 -6.91 -11.08
CA ASP A 109 -9.98 -5.91 -12.14
C ASP A 109 -9.77 -4.50 -11.56
N ALA A 110 -10.45 -4.17 -10.45
CA ALA A 110 -10.26 -2.89 -9.76
C ALA A 110 -8.87 -2.80 -9.11
N ASN A 111 -8.44 -3.86 -8.42
CA ASN A 111 -7.10 -3.95 -7.84
C ASN A 111 -6.00 -3.90 -8.91
N GLY A 112 -6.17 -4.61 -10.03
CA GLY A 112 -5.22 -4.55 -11.15
C GLY A 112 -5.09 -3.14 -11.72
N ARG A 113 -6.21 -2.43 -11.90
CA ARG A 113 -6.20 -1.02 -12.34
C ARG A 113 -5.60 -0.07 -11.30
N ALA A 114 -5.80 -0.33 -10.01
CA ALA A 114 -5.19 0.45 -8.94
C ALA A 114 -3.67 0.29 -8.94
N LEU A 115 -3.16 -0.94 -9.00
CA LEU A 115 -1.72 -1.21 -9.08
C LEU A 115 -1.11 -0.63 -10.37
N LEU A 116 -1.80 -0.75 -11.50
CA LEU A 116 -1.35 -0.14 -12.76
C LEU A 116 -1.28 1.39 -12.68
N SER A 117 -2.23 2.04 -12.01
CA SER A 117 -2.19 3.51 -11.84
C SER A 117 -0.98 3.94 -11.01
N LEU A 118 -0.64 3.15 -9.98
CA LEU A 118 0.58 3.36 -9.20
C LEU A 118 1.84 3.14 -10.04
N TRP A 119 1.84 2.14 -10.93
CA TRP A 119 2.92 1.93 -11.91
C TRP A 119 3.07 3.11 -12.86
N ASP A 120 1.96 3.64 -13.39
CA ASP A 120 1.97 4.81 -14.27
C ASP A 120 2.52 6.05 -13.57
N ALA A 121 2.25 6.21 -12.27
CA ALA A 121 2.72 7.32 -11.47
C ALA A 121 4.22 7.23 -11.15
N LEU A 122 4.75 6.04 -10.90
CA LEU A 122 6.10 5.86 -10.35
C LEU A 122 7.15 5.39 -11.38
N ILE A 123 6.76 4.61 -12.39
CA ILE A 123 7.70 4.05 -13.39
C ILE A 123 7.89 5.01 -14.56
N ASP A 124 9.13 5.44 -14.75
CA ASP A 124 9.58 6.17 -15.93
C ASP A 124 10.18 5.18 -16.96
N GLY A 125 9.29 4.54 -17.73
CA GLY A 125 9.64 3.49 -18.68
C GLY A 125 8.58 2.39 -18.74
N ASP A 126 8.92 1.23 -19.30
CA ASP A 126 7.99 0.12 -19.54
C ASP A 126 8.50 -1.25 -19.09
N ARG A 127 9.76 -1.36 -18.67
CA ARG A 127 10.37 -2.64 -18.31
C ARG A 127 10.27 -2.88 -16.82
N VAL A 128 9.46 -3.84 -16.42
CA VAL A 128 9.29 -4.23 -15.02
C VAL A 128 9.87 -5.62 -14.78
N ARG A 129 10.72 -5.71 -13.77
CA ARG A 129 11.25 -6.96 -13.25
C ARG A 129 10.45 -7.42 -12.05
N TRP A 130 10.27 -8.73 -11.93
CA TRP A 130 9.70 -9.37 -10.75
C TRP A 130 10.76 -10.24 -10.09
N ASP A 131 11.08 -9.99 -8.82
CA ASP A 131 12.09 -10.78 -8.13
C ASP A 131 11.72 -12.27 -8.12
N GLY A 132 12.61 -13.11 -8.64
CA GLY A 132 12.54 -14.56 -8.61
C GLY A 132 13.74 -15.19 -7.90
N SER A 133 14.70 -14.40 -7.42
CA SER A 133 15.94 -14.91 -6.82
C SER A 133 15.81 -15.24 -5.34
N HIS A 134 14.82 -14.70 -4.63
CA HIS A 134 14.71 -14.83 -3.18
C HIS A 134 13.75 -15.91 -2.68
N GLU A 135 13.39 -16.90 -3.53
CA GLU A 135 12.48 -18.02 -3.18
C GLU A 135 11.07 -17.57 -2.74
N GLN A 136 10.66 -16.37 -3.14
CA GLN A 136 9.34 -15.84 -2.82
C GLN A 136 8.22 -16.74 -3.35
N TYR A 137 7.26 -17.06 -2.48
CA TYR A 137 6.06 -17.81 -2.87
C TYR A 137 5.21 -17.03 -3.88
N TRP A 138 5.21 -15.71 -3.75
CA TRP A 138 4.50 -14.77 -4.62
C TRP A 138 5.37 -14.35 -5.81
N SER A 139 5.78 -15.34 -6.61
CA SER A 139 6.42 -15.09 -7.90
C SER A 139 5.42 -14.58 -8.95
N LEU A 140 5.92 -14.13 -10.10
CA LEU A 140 5.11 -13.54 -11.18
C LEU A 140 3.94 -14.43 -11.67
N ASP A 141 4.06 -15.76 -11.54
CA ASP A 141 3.00 -16.73 -11.86
C ASP A 141 1.77 -16.65 -10.93
N ALA A 142 1.90 -15.99 -9.77
CA ALA A 142 0.76 -15.70 -8.90
C ALA A 142 0.00 -14.43 -9.33
N PHE A 143 0.44 -13.74 -10.38
CA PHE A 143 -0.09 -12.46 -10.86
C PHE A 143 -0.36 -12.49 -12.37
N GLU A 144 -0.68 -13.64 -12.95
CA GLU A 144 -0.82 -13.79 -14.42
C GLU A 144 -1.89 -12.86 -15.00
N ARG A 145 -3.00 -12.65 -14.29
CA ARG A 145 -4.04 -11.71 -14.74
C ARG A 145 -3.54 -10.28 -14.77
N PHE A 146 -2.83 -9.86 -13.73
CA PHE A 146 -2.28 -8.51 -13.65
C PHE A 146 -1.17 -8.31 -14.68
N ARG A 147 -0.30 -9.31 -14.87
CA ARG A 147 0.70 -9.33 -15.93
C ARG A 147 0.06 -9.08 -17.30
N GLY A 148 -0.99 -9.82 -17.64
CA GLY A 148 -1.70 -9.63 -18.91
C GLY A 148 -2.29 -8.23 -19.05
N LEU A 149 -2.88 -7.68 -17.97
CA LEU A 149 -3.37 -6.31 -17.94
C LEU A 149 -2.25 -5.27 -18.16
N ALA A 150 -1.09 -5.46 -17.53
CA ALA A 150 0.04 -4.56 -17.67
C ALA A 150 0.65 -4.63 -19.08
N GLU A 151 0.77 -5.84 -19.65
CA GLU A 151 1.24 -6.07 -21.02
C GLU A 151 0.30 -5.45 -22.07
N ASP A 152 -1.02 -5.56 -21.86
CA ASP A 152 -2.03 -4.90 -22.71
C ASP A 152 -1.92 -3.36 -22.68
N GLU A 153 -1.35 -2.80 -21.62
CA GLU A 153 -1.13 -1.37 -21.42
C GLU A 153 0.32 -0.93 -21.71
N GLY A 154 1.13 -1.84 -22.28
CA GLY A 154 2.44 -1.54 -22.86
C GLY A 154 3.64 -1.87 -21.98
N TYR A 155 3.46 -2.42 -20.77
CA TYR A 155 4.56 -2.85 -19.91
C TYR A 155 5.14 -4.20 -20.35
N GLY A 156 6.46 -4.33 -20.35
CA GLY A 156 7.16 -5.60 -20.41
C GLY A 156 7.44 -6.13 -19.01
N VAL A 157 6.76 -7.20 -18.59
CA VAL A 157 6.91 -7.77 -17.24
C VAL A 157 7.59 -9.13 -17.30
N GLU A 158 8.75 -9.25 -16.68
CA GLU A 158 9.59 -10.45 -16.73
C GLU A 158 10.18 -10.78 -15.34
N PRO A 159 10.38 -12.08 -15.01
CA PRO A 159 11.08 -12.44 -13.80
C PRO A 159 12.57 -12.00 -13.85
N ALA A 160 13.16 -11.81 -12.69
CA ALA A 160 14.58 -11.57 -12.49
C ALA A 160 15.17 -12.69 -11.61
N ASP A 161 16.18 -13.38 -12.12
CA ASP A 161 16.85 -14.47 -11.40
C ASP A 161 18.02 -13.99 -10.51
N ALA A 162 18.27 -12.67 -10.47
CA ALA A 162 19.25 -12.02 -9.61
C ALA A 162 18.91 -10.54 -9.38
N ILE A 163 19.33 -10.00 -8.24
CA ILE A 163 19.22 -8.57 -7.91
C ILE A 163 20.62 -7.96 -7.95
N ASP A 164 21.07 -7.60 -9.14
CA ASP A 164 22.38 -7.00 -9.36
C ASP A 164 22.33 -5.85 -10.36
N GLY A 165 23.43 -5.10 -10.46
CA GLY A 165 23.50 -3.94 -11.34
C GLY A 165 23.33 -4.26 -12.82
N ALA A 166 23.61 -5.48 -13.27
CA ALA A 166 23.41 -5.88 -14.67
C ALA A 166 21.93 -6.11 -14.96
N THR A 167 21.25 -6.86 -14.10
CA THR A 167 19.82 -7.15 -14.21
C THR A 167 18.99 -5.88 -14.06
N LEU A 168 19.37 -4.99 -13.14
CA LEU A 168 18.69 -3.72 -12.88
C LEU A 168 19.13 -2.58 -13.81
N ALA A 169 20.03 -2.79 -14.76
CA ALA A 169 20.38 -1.76 -15.75
C ALA A 169 19.32 -1.61 -16.85
N ASP A 170 18.58 -2.67 -17.14
CA ASP A 170 17.56 -2.75 -18.20
C ASP A 170 16.13 -2.75 -17.64
N ALA A 171 15.95 -2.36 -16.37
CA ALA A 171 14.66 -2.28 -15.70
C ALA A 171 14.33 -0.81 -15.39
N ASP A 172 13.04 -0.48 -15.47
CA ASP A 172 12.47 0.80 -15.06
C ASP A 172 11.66 0.64 -13.76
N GLY A 173 11.12 -0.56 -13.53
CA GLY A 173 10.46 -0.96 -12.29
C GLY A 173 10.95 -2.32 -11.77
N LEU A 174 10.91 -2.51 -10.45
CA LEU A 174 11.16 -3.80 -9.79
C LEU A 174 10.04 -4.08 -8.78
N VAL A 175 9.51 -5.30 -8.80
CA VAL A 175 8.56 -5.80 -7.81
C VAL A 175 9.25 -6.84 -6.93
N ILE A 176 9.20 -6.63 -5.61
CA ILE A 176 9.63 -7.58 -4.58
C ILE A 176 8.41 -7.85 -3.72
N THR A 177 8.11 -9.12 -3.44
CA THR A 177 6.95 -9.49 -2.62
C THR A 177 7.36 -9.78 -1.19
N THR A 178 7.00 -10.93 -0.61
CA THR A 178 7.46 -11.36 0.72
C THR A 178 8.63 -12.34 0.52
N PRO A 179 9.88 -11.86 0.46
CA PRO A 179 11.05 -12.68 0.23
C PRO A 179 11.40 -13.47 1.51
N PRO A 180 11.39 -14.81 1.49
CA PRO A 180 11.82 -15.61 2.64
C PRO A 180 13.33 -15.56 2.88
N ARG A 181 14.12 -15.21 1.86
CA ARG A 181 15.57 -15.05 1.98
C ARG A 181 15.94 -13.57 2.09
N ALA A 182 16.85 -13.28 3.02
CA ALA A 182 17.44 -11.95 3.17
C ALA A 182 18.29 -11.58 1.96
N PHE A 183 18.32 -10.28 1.66
CA PHE A 183 19.18 -9.67 0.66
C PHE A 183 20.57 -9.48 1.25
N ASP A 184 21.59 -9.81 0.48
CA ASP A 184 22.96 -9.54 0.87
C ASP A 184 23.33 -8.05 0.67
N PRO A 185 24.44 -7.56 1.27
CA PRO A 185 24.83 -6.16 1.14
C PRO A 185 25.04 -5.67 -0.30
N VAL A 186 25.48 -6.54 -1.21
CA VAL A 186 25.69 -6.19 -2.63
C VAL A 186 24.35 -6.01 -3.33
N GLU A 187 23.38 -6.87 -3.06
CA GLU A 187 22.02 -6.74 -3.60
C GLU A 187 21.34 -5.47 -3.06
N LEU A 188 21.49 -5.20 -1.76
CA LEU A 188 21.02 -3.97 -1.12
C LEU A 188 21.65 -2.71 -1.74
N ASP A 189 22.94 -2.73 -2.04
CA ASP A 189 23.63 -1.64 -2.75
C ASP A 189 23.13 -1.50 -4.21
N ALA A 190 22.82 -2.61 -4.88
CA ALA A 190 22.26 -2.58 -6.23
C ALA A 190 20.84 -1.98 -6.26
N LEU A 191 20.01 -2.28 -5.26
CA LEU A 191 18.69 -1.67 -5.09
C LEU A 191 18.79 -0.16 -4.85
N ALA A 192 19.71 0.28 -3.98
CA ALA A 192 19.97 1.70 -3.77
C ALA A 192 20.39 2.41 -5.06
N ALA A 193 21.36 1.84 -5.79
CA ALA A 193 21.79 2.38 -7.06
C ALA A 193 20.71 2.36 -8.15
N PHE A 194 19.76 1.43 -8.08
CA PHE A 194 18.61 1.39 -8.99
C PHE A 194 17.65 2.55 -8.73
N VAL A 195 17.27 2.78 -7.47
CA VAL A 195 16.39 3.90 -7.07
C VAL A 195 17.07 5.24 -7.35
N ASP A 196 18.35 5.40 -7.03
CA ASP A 196 19.13 6.63 -7.28
C ASP A 196 19.18 7.01 -8.77
N ARG A 197 19.12 6.02 -9.67
CA ARG A 197 19.09 6.23 -11.13
C ARG A 197 17.68 6.46 -11.68
N GLY A 198 16.66 6.47 -10.82
CA GLY A 198 15.27 6.74 -11.20
C GLY A 198 14.39 5.48 -11.34
N GLY A 199 14.90 4.30 -10.99
CA GLY A 199 14.11 3.07 -10.96
C GLY A 199 13.03 3.10 -9.89
N ALA A 200 11.85 2.55 -10.19
CA ALA A 200 10.76 2.44 -9.23
C ALA A 200 10.73 1.07 -8.55
N LEU A 201 10.42 1.03 -7.26
CA LEU A 201 10.41 -0.20 -6.47
C LEU A 201 9.03 -0.40 -5.82
N PHE A 202 8.47 -1.60 -5.96
CA PHE A 202 7.19 -1.99 -5.37
C PHE A 202 7.43 -3.14 -4.41
N LEU A 203 7.29 -2.85 -3.12
CA LEU A 203 7.48 -3.81 -2.03
C LEU A 203 6.12 -4.28 -1.54
N HIS A 204 5.78 -5.54 -1.76
CA HIS A 204 4.52 -6.12 -1.29
C HIS A 204 4.76 -6.97 -0.05
N ASP A 205 4.28 -6.50 1.09
CA ASP A 205 4.18 -7.34 2.29
C ASP A 205 2.79 -7.98 2.39
N GLN A 206 2.63 -8.84 3.38
CA GLN A 206 1.34 -9.38 3.79
C GLN A 206 1.39 -9.69 5.28
N ALA A 207 0.23 -9.92 5.90
CA ALA A 207 0.17 -10.28 7.30
C ALA A 207 1.07 -11.49 7.63
N ASN A 208 1.76 -11.41 8.77
CA ASN A 208 2.69 -12.43 9.27
C ASN A 208 2.02 -13.69 9.85
N PHE A 209 0.79 -14.01 9.39
CA PHE A 209 -0.02 -15.11 9.86
C PHE A 209 0.76 -16.43 9.81
N ARG A 210 0.89 -17.10 10.97
CA ARG A 210 1.64 -18.35 11.21
C ARG A 210 3.17 -18.21 11.29
N GLY A 211 3.69 -17.02 11.54
CA GLY A 211 5.13 -16.80 11.77
C GLY A 211 5.93 -16.72 10.48
N LEU A 212 5.34 -16.10 9.46
CA LEU A 212 6.03 -15.63 8.28
C LEU A 212 6.83 -14.38 8.69
N ASP A 213 8.12 -14.57 8.98
CA ASP A 213 9.04 -13.49 9.42
C ASP A 213 9.67 -12.76 8.21
N GLU A 214 9.00 -12.73 7.06
CA GLU A 214 9.53 -12.13 5.82
C GLU A 214 9.51 -10.59 5.84
N THR A 215 8.69 -9.99 6.71
CA THR A 215 8.60 -8.54 6.96
C THR A 215 9.97 -7.93 7.27
N ASP A 216 10.83 -8.65 8.01
CA ASP A 216 12.18 -8.17 8.37
C ASP A 216 13.08 -8.02 7.13
N ASN A 217 12.96 -8.90 6.13
CA ASN A 217 13.75 -8.81 4.90
C ASN A 217 13.35 -7.58 4.07
N LEU A 218 12.05 -7.25 4.04
CA LEU A 218 11.57 -6.01 3.41
C LEU A 218 12.01 -4.76 4.19
N ASN A 219 11.97 -4.82 5.51
CA ASN A 219 12.42 -3.71 6.36
C ASN A 219 13.93 -3.46 6.25
N ALA A 220 14.74 -4.47 5.95
CA ALA A 220 16.16 -4.28 5.64
C ALA A 220 16.39 -3.48 4.34
N ILE A 221 15.55 -3.69 3.31
CA ILE A 221 15.55 -2.85 2.10
C ILE A 221 15.14 -1.43 2.46
N ALA A 222 14.05 -1.27 3.21
CA ALA A 222 13.56 0.04 3.62
C ALA A 222 14.58 0.83 4.46
N GLU A 223 15.33 0.14 5.33
CA GLU A 223 16.45 0.73 6.08
C GLU A 223 17.60 1.14 5.15
N ARG A 224 18.02 0.27 4.22
CA ARG A 224 19.12 0.57 3.29
C ARG A 224 18.82 1.79 2.42
N LEU A 225 17.58 1.95 2.01
CA LEU A 225 17.10 3.05 1.16
C LEU A 225 16.68 4.28 1.96
N GLU A 226 16.77 4.24 3.30
CA GLU A 226 16.33 5.31 4.20
C GLU A 226 14.86 5.74 4.00
N LEU A 227 13.98 4.79 3.66
CA LEU A 227 12.57 5.09 3.38
C LEU A 227 11.86 5.65 4.60
N ALA A 228 10.89 6.53 4.36
CA ALA A 228 10.03 7.13 5.37
C ALA A 228 9.07 6.14 6.06
N PHE A 229 8.94 4.91 5.53
CA PHE A 229 8.05 3.89 6.06
C PHE A 229 8.75 2.55 6.32
N ARG A 230 8.14 1.72 7.16
CA ARG A 230 8.46 0.30 7.41
C ARG A 230 7.17 -0.53 7.34
N PHE A 231 7.30 -1.84 7.24
CA PHE A 231 6.19 -2.77 7.34
C PHE A 231 5.99 -3.21 8.80
N ASN A 232 4.74 -3.25 9.24
CA ASN A 232 4.37 -3.75 10.55
C ASN A 232 4.20 -5.27 10.53
N ALA A 233 4.41 -5.90 11.68
CA ALA A 233 4.29 -7.34 11.83
C ALA A 233 2.88 -7.72 12.33
N ASP A 234 1.83 -7.31 11.61
CA ASP A 234 0.42 -7.43 12.02
C ASP A 234 -0.50 -7.98 10.92
N GLU A 235 -1.80 -8.11 11.24
CA GLU A 235 -2.87 -8.21 10.25
C GLU A 235 -3.91 -7.10 10.53
N VAL A 236 -4.35 -6.40 9.49
CA VAL A 236 -5.45 -5.43 9.60
C VAL A 236 -6.74 -6.12 9.17
N ASN A 237 -7.73 -6.10 10.07
CA ASN A 237 -9.06 -6.64 9.83
C ASN A 237 -10.11 -5.54 9.90
N ASP A 238 -11.24 -5.75 9.22
CA ASP A 238 -12.40 -4.88 9.28
C ASP A 238 -13.69 -5.71 9.22
N ASP A 239 -14.53 -5.67 10.25
CA ASP A 239 -15.79 -6.42 10.32
C ASP A 239 -16.91 -5.80 9.46
N GLU A 240 -16.79 -4.51 9.09
CA GLU A 240 -17.81 -3.74 8.38
C GLU A 240 -17.47 -3.54 6.89
N ALA A 241 -16.25 -3.10 6.59
CA ALA A 241 -15.76 -2.83 5.24
C ALA A 241 -14.87 -3.98 4.75
N ASN A 242 -15.50 -5.10 4.36
CA ASN A 242 -14.76 -6.26 3.85
C ASN A 242 -15.48 -7.00 2.71
N ALA A 243 -14.74 -7.87 2.02
CA ALA A 243 -15.21 -8.71 0.92
C ALA A 243 -15.72 -10.09 1.36
N GLY A 244 -16.31 -10.20 2.55
CA GLY A 244 -16.94 -11.42 3.07
C GLY A 244 -16.20 -12.08 4.24
N ALA A 245 -14.98 -11.65 4.55
CA ALA A 245 -14.24 -12.03 5.74
C ALA A 245 -13.43 -10.83 6.27
N PRO A 246 -13.19 -10.69 7.59
CA PRO A 246 -12.57 -9.49 8.16
C PRO A 246 -11.18 -9.15 7.61
N PHE A 247 -10.41 -10.16 7.20
CA PHE A 247 -9.08 -10.00 6.59
C PHE A 247 -9.11 -9.65 5.10
N GLU A 248 -10.29 -9.55 4.47
CA GLU A 248 -10.46 -9.08 3.10
C GLU A 248 -10.91 -7.62 3.08
N VAL A 249 -10.09 -6.74 3.66
CA VAL A 249 -10.39 -5.33 3.90
C VAL A 249 -10.69 -4.58 2.60
N LEU A 250 -11.76 -3.80 2.59
CA LEU A 250 -12.13 -2.89 1.51
C LEU A 250 -11.92 -1.45 1.95
N THR A 251 -11.38 -0.64 1.05
CA THR A 251 -11.21 0.81 1.30
C THR A 251 -11.37 1.61 0.03
N ALA A 252 -11.95 2.80 0.15
CA ALA A 252 -11.94 3.81 -0.89
C ALA A 252 -11.22 5.10 -0.45
N ASP A 253 -10.46 5.03 0.65
CA ASP A 253 -9.65 6.12 1.21
C ASP A 253 -8.19 6.04 0.72
N TYR A 254 -7.99 6.44 -0.54
CA TYR A 254 -6.68 6.51 -1.17
C TYR A 254 -6.45 7.85 -1.86
N ASP A 255 -5.19 8.17 -2.13
CA ASP A 255 -4.79 9.35 -2.90
C ASP A 255 -5.37 9.27 -4.33
N PRO A 256 -6.28 10.19 -4.72
CA PRO A 256 -6.84 10.17 -6.04
C PRO A 256 -5.82 10.44 -7.15
N GLU A 257 -4.68 11.10 -6.90
CA GLU A 257 -3.68 11.37 -7.94
C GLU A 257 -2.84 10.13 -8.25
N LEU A 258 -2.41 9.39 -7.22
CA LEU A 258 -1.65 8.14 -7.39
C LEU A 258 -2.50 6.98 -7.92
N PHE A 259 -3.80 6.99 -7.66
CA PHE A 259 -4.74 5.95 -8.08
C PHE A 259 -5.74 6.43 -9.16
N ALA A 260 -5.55 7.62 -9.74
CA ALA A 260 -6.26 8.03 -10.94
C ALA A 260 -5.54 7.46 -12.17
N ARG A 261 -6.33 6.98 -13.13
CA ARG A 261 -5.79 6.66 -14.46
C ARG A 261 -5.25 7.92 -15.12
N VAL A 262 -3.96 7.87 -15.47
CA VAL A 262 -3.45 8.61 -16.62
C VAL A 262 -3.95 7.86 -17.87
N SER A 263 -4.17 8.56 -18.99
CA SER A 263 -4.67 7.91 -20.22
C SER A 263 -3.75 6.77 -20.65
N PRO A 264 -4.27 5.72 -21.35
CA PRO A 264 -3.44 4.61 -21.81
C PRO A 264 -2.22 5.12 -22.61
N ARG A 265 -1.07 4.47 -22.41
CA ARG A 265 0.21 4.79 -23.06
C ARG A 265 0.21 4.46 -24.54
#